data_AF-A0A820L0Y9-F1
#
_entry.id   AF-A0A820L0Y9-F1
#
_cell.length_a   1.000
_cell.length_b   1.000
_cell.length_c   1.000
_cell.angle_alpha   90.00
_cell.angle_beta   90.00
_cell.angle_gamma   90.00
#
_symmetry.space_group_name_H-M   'P 1'
#
loop_
_entity.id
_entity.type
_entity.pdbx_description
1 polymer ?
#
loop_
_entity_poly.entity_id
_entity_poly.type
_entity_poly.pdbx_seq_one_letter_code
_entity_poly.pdbx_strand_id
1 'polypeptide(L)'
;MQSDSSSSGVRYIISTHSHTLFIVQDGHIRWAAHVDSIPVQVEVCTVQGIRGMICTLSETGSLQCCYLGTEPVSTSIPAITSGTMINIQDAEQQLSKLNKEIKQAMNDPTLVIKRKANAQVIIQIENTNQFSVN
;
A
#
# COMPACT_ATOMS: atom_id res chain seq x y z
N MET A 1 -34.92 -0.05 12.50
CA MET A 1 -34.23 -1.14 11.77
C MET A 1 -34.42 -0.90 10.30
N GLN A 2 -33.51 -0.13 9.68
CA GLN A 2 -33.47 -0.02 8.22
C GLN A 2 -32.70 -1.22 7.71
N SER A 3 -33.41 -2.14 7.07
CA SER A 3 -32.82 -3.19 6.26
C SER A 3 -32.12 -2.52 5.09
N ASP A 4 -30.79 -2.49 5.11
CA ASP A 4 -29.99 -2.19 3.92
C ASP A 4 -30.40 -3.20 2.85
N SER A 5 -31.19 -2.72 1.89
CA SER A 5 -31.40 -3.41 0.65
C SER A 5 -30.03 -3.68 0.06
N SER A 6 -29.77 -4.95 -0.29
CA SER A 6 -28.62 -5.36 -1.08
C SER A 6 -28.64 -4.57 -2.38
N SER A 7 -28.03 -3.39 -2.36
CA SER A 7 -28.03 -2.45 -3.47
C SER A 7 -27.25 -3.12 -4.59
N SER A 8 -28.01 -3.59 -5.58
CA SER A 8 -27.52 -4.07 -6.86
C SER A 8 -26.90 -2.88 -7.62
N GLY A 9 -25.74 -2.43 -7.15
CA GLY A 9 -24.97 -1.35 -7.73
C GLY A 9 -23.72 -1.90 -8.40
N VAL A 10 -23.48 -1.50 -9.65
CA VAL A 10 -22.22 -1.79 -10.34
C VAL A 10 -21.14 -0.90 -9.72
N ARG A 11 -19.99 -1.51 -9.39
CA ARG A 11 -18.80 -0.79 -8.93
C ARG A 11 -17.79 -0.73 -10.06
N TYR A 12 -17.20 0.43 -10.23
CA TYR A 12 -16.14 0.66 -11.19
C TYR A 12 -14.82 0.82 -10.46
N ILE A 13 -13.79 0.18 -10.99
CA ILE A 13 -12.41 0.41 -10.56
C ILE A 13 -11.76 1.29 -11.62
N ILE A 14 -11.20 2.42 -11.19
CA ILE A 14 -10.58 3.40 -12.08
C ILE A 14 -9.16 3.65 -11.59
N SER A 15 -8.17 3.32 -12.42
CA SER A 15 -6.77 3.68 -12.19
C SER A 15 -6.39 4.92 -13.00
N THR A 16 -5.56 5.77 -12.42
CA THR A 16 -5.04 6.97 -13.09
C THR A 16 -3.53 6.90 -13.25
N HIS A 17 -3.01 7.68 -14.21
CA HIS A 17 -1.57 7.91 -14.36
C HIS A 17 -0.94 8.68 -13.18
N SER A 18 -1.76 9.21 -12.26
CA SER A 18 -1.31 9.86 -11.03
C SER A 18 -1.10 8.88 -9.87
N HIS A 19 -0.84 7.60 -10.16
CA HIS A 19 -0.61 6.57 -9.15
C HIS A 19 -1.78 6.42 -8.16
N THR A 20 -3.01 6.61 -8.63
CA THR A 20 -4.20 6.55 -7.78
C THR A 20 -5.21 5.55 -8.33
N LEU A 21 -5.78 4.74 -7.45
CA LEU A 21 -6.85 3.79 -7.75
C LEU A 21 -8.12 4.17 -6.99
N PHE A 22 -9.23 4.28 -7.70
CA PHE A 22 -10.53 4.64 -7.18
C PHE A 22 -11.50 3.47 -7.30
N ILE A 23 -12.35 3.30 -6.28
CA ILE A 23 -13.57 2.50 -6.38
C ILE A 23 -14.73 3.47 -6.37
N VAL A 24 -15.47 3.50 -7.48
CA VAL A 24 -16.63 4.36 -7.68
C VAL A 24 -17.88 3.51 -7.69
N GLN A 25 -18.88 3.94 -6.93
CA GLN A 25 -20.21 3.33 -6.93
C GLN A 25 -21.25 4.44 -7.03
N ASP A 26 -22.20 4.30 -7.96
CA ASP A 26 -23.31 5.23 -8.16
C ASP A 26 -22.85 6.69 -8.39
N GLY A 27 -21.72 6.88 -9.08
CA GLY A 27 -21.14 8.20 -9.36
C GLY A 27 -20.34 8.83 -8.21
N HIS A 28 -20.24 8.15 -7.06
CA HIS A 28 -19.47 8.62 -5.90
C HIS A 28 -18.23 7.76 -5.65
N ILE A 29 -17.11 8.41 -5.31
CA ILE A 29 -15.90 7.71 -4.87
C ILE A 29 -16.18 7.11 -3.49
N ARG A 30 -16.16 5.77 -3.40
CA ARG A 30 -16.31 5.02 -2.15
C ARG A 30 -14.97 4.75 -1.49
N TRP A 31 -13.93 4.62 -2.30
CA TRP A 31 -12.58 4.35 -1.81
C TRP A 31 -11.53 4.88 -2.79
N ALA A 32 -10.38 5.27 -2.25
CA ALA A 32 -9.22 5.67 -3.01
C ALA A 32 -7.95 5.18 -2.30
N ALA A 33 -6.97 4.72 -3.08
CA ALA A 33 -5.63 4.48 -2.57
C ALA A 33 -4.57 4.87 -3.56
N HIS A 34 -3.37 5.07 -3.01
CA HIS A 34 -2.16 5.24 -3.77
C HIS A 34 -1.60 3.87 -4.17
N VAL A 35 -1.06 3.77 -5.39
CA VAL A 35 -0.42 2.56 -5.92
C VAL A 35 1.01 2.89 -6.34
N ASP A 36 1.96 2.03 -5.97
CA ASP A 36 3.40 2.32 -6.14
C ASP A 36 3.82 2.48 -7.61
N SER A 37 3.07 1.88 -8.54
CA SER A 37 3.30 1.97 -9.98
C SER A 37 2.01 2.26 -10.73
N ILE A 38 2.12 2.89 -11.90
CA ILE A 38 0.97 3.16 -12.78
C ILE A 38 0.42 1.84 -13.31
N PRO A 39 -0.85 1.48 -13.01
CA PRO A 39 -1.47 0.28 -13.54
C PRO A 39 -1.78 0.45 -15.02
N VAL A 40 -1.35 -0.51 -15.84
CA VAL A 40 -1.80 -0.68 -17.22
C VAL A 40 -3.05 -1.57 -17.26
N GLN A 41 -3.12 -2.55 -16.37
CA GLN A 41 -4.27 -3.44 -16.24
C GLN A 41 -4.65 -3.62 -14.78
N VAL A 42 -5.95 -3.67 -14.51
CA VAL A 42 -6.54 -3.88 -13.18
C VAL A 42 -7.63 -4.93 -13.28
N GLU A 43 -7.61 -5.90 -12.38
CA GLU A 43 -8.58 -6.98 -12.33
C GLU A 43 -8.94 -7.36 -10.90
N VAL A 44 -10.18 -7.82 -10.67
CA VAL A 44 -10.59 -8.39 -9.40
C VAL A 44 -10.40 -9.90 -9.46
N CYS A 45 -9.49 -10.40 -8.64
CA CYS A 45 -9.01 -11.78 -8.66
C CYS A 45 -9.33 -12.47 -7.32
N THR A 46 -9.32 -13.81 -7.34
CA THR A 46 -9.33 -14.63 -6.13
C THR A 46 -7.98 -15.33 -6.06
N VAL A 47 -7.21 -15.07 -5.01
CA VAL A 47 -5.88 -15.67 -4.83
C VAL A 47 -5.84 -16.38 -3.49
N GLN A 48 -5.38 -17.62 -3.48
CA GLN A 48 -5.26 -18.45 -2.27
C GLN A 48 -6.56 -18.51 -1.43
N GLY A 49 -7.72 -18.48 -2.08
CA GLY A 49 -9.03 -18.52 -1.43
C GLY A 49 -9.56 -17.17 -0.92
N ILE A 50 -8.77 -16.09 -1.00
CA ILE A 50 -9.21 -14.74 -0.66
C ILE A 50 -9.90 -14.13 -1.87
N ARG A 51 -11.22 -13.96 -1.80
CA ARG A 51 -12.03 -13.34 -2.86
C ARG A 51 -11.97 -11.81 -2.79
N GLY A 52 -12.08 -11.17 -3.94
CA GLY A 52 -12.18 -9.71 -4.02
C GLY A 52 -10.86 -8.99 -3.83
N MET A 53 -9.74 -9.65 -4.15
CA MET A 53 -8.47 -8.95 -4.24
C MET A 53 -8.41 -8.17 -5.55
N ILE A 54 -7.73 -7.03 -5.52
CA ILE A 54 -7.47 -6.21 -6.70
C ILE A 54 -6.04 -6.49 -7.13
N CYS A 55 -5.90 -7.10 -8.30
CA CYS A 55 -4.63 -7.35 -8.97
C CYS A 55 -4.34 -6.18 -9.93
N THR A 56 -3.16 -5.57 -9.85
CA THR A 56 -2.71 -4.50 -10.74
C THR A 56 -1.39 -4.88 -11.42
N LEU A 57 -1.31 -4.66 -12.73
CA LEU A 57 -0.10 -4.89 -13.53
C LEU A 57 0.39 -3.56 -14.11
N SER A 58 1.67 -3.24 -13.92
CA SER A 58 2.31 -2.06 -14.51
C SER A 58 3.01 -2.37 -15.83
N GLU A 59 3.34 -1.31 -16.57
CA GLU A 59 4.13 -1.39 -17.81
C GLU A 59 5.54 -1.94 -17.56
N THR A 60 6.10 -1.70 -16.37
CA THR A 60 7.41 -2.20 -15.96
C THR A 60 7.41 -3.69 -15.62
N GLY A 61 6.26 -4.37 -15.69
CA GLY A 61 6.08 -5.76 -15.29
C GLY A 61 5.92 -5.97 -13.77
N SER A 62 5.65 -4.91 -13.01
CA SER A 62 5.36 -5.03 -11.57
C SER A 62 3.92 -5.48 -11.39
N LEU A 63 3.72 -6.65 -10.77
CA LEU A 63 2.41 -7.17 -10.39
C LEU A 63 2.18 -6.96 -8.90
N GLN A 64 1.03 -6.38 -8.54
CA GLN A 64 0.65 -6.10 -7.16
C GLN A 64 -0.74 -6.66 -6.87
N CYS A 65 -0.94 -7.14 -5.65
CA CYS A 65 -2.21 -7.66 -5.17
C CYS A 65 -2.61 -6.90 -3.91
N CYS A 66 -3.71 -6.16 -3.98
CA CYS A 66 -4.21 -5.35 -2.89
C CYS A 66 -5.54 -5.90 -2.38
N TYR A 67 -5.72 -5.95 -1.06
CA TYR A 67 -7.00 -6.28 -0.43
C TYR A 67 -7.51 -5.04 0.29
N LEU A 68 -8.79 -4.69 0.10
CA LEU A 68 -9.33 -3.42 0.59
C LEU A 68 -9.48 -3.34 2.11
N GLY A 69 -9.29 -4.46 2.83
CA GLY A 69 -9.57 -4.56 4.26
C GLY A 69 -11.08 -4.54 4.52
N THR A 70 -11.54 -5.43 5.38
CA THR A 70 -12.95 -5.47 5.83
C THR A 70 -13.13 -4.88 7.22
N GLU A 71 -12.02 -4.63 7.92
CA GLU A 71 -12.00 -4.09 9.28
C GLU A 71 -11.56 -2.61 9.23
N PRO A 72 -12.39 -1.67 9.72
CA PRO A 72 -11.91 -0.32 9.94
C PRO A 72 -10.80 -0.39 10.97
N VAL A 73 -9.59 0.05 10.60
CA VAL A 73 -8.48 0.12 11.55
C VAL A 73 -8.95 0.99 12.71
N SER A 74 -9.05 0.42 13.91
CA SER A 74 -9.41 1.19 15.09
C SER A 74 -8.29 2.20 15.32
N THR A 75 -8.49 3.44 14.86
CA THR A 75 -7.55 4.53 15.06
C THR A 75 -7.66 5.02 16.50
N SER A 76 -7.38 4.15 17.48
CA SER A 76 -7.09 4.61 18.81
C SER A 76 -5.65 5.12 18.78
N ILE A 77 -5.50 6.44 18.72
CA ILE A 77 -4.23 7.07 19.06
C ILE A 77 -3.95 6.61 20.51
N PRO A 78 -2.86 5.89 20.78
CA PRO A 78 -2.57 5.44 22.13
C PRO A 78 -2.48 6.66 23.03
N ALA A 79 -3.34 6.72 24.05
CA ALA A 79 -3.32 7.80 25.03
C ALA A 79 -1.94 7.79 25.71
N ILE A 80 -1.25 8.92 25.66
CA ILE A 80 0.08 9.09 26.25
C ILE A 80 -0.10 9.01 27.78
N THR A 81 0.14 7.83 28.35
CA THR A 81 0.10 7.62 29.81
C THR A 81 1.47 7.96 30.38
N SER A 82 1.55 8.44 31.62
CA SER A 82 2.78 8.89 32.29
C SER A 82 3.92 7.85 32.35
N GLY A 83 3.66 6.57 32.04
CA GLY A 83 4.67 5.51 31.89
C GLY A 83 5.33 5.42 30.51
N THR A 84 4.79 6.10 29.49
CA THR A 84 5.35 6.24 28.14
C THR A 84 5.86 7.67 27.92
N MET A 85 6.30 8.33 28.99
CA MET A 85 7.01 9.59 28.86
C MET A 85 8.38 9.25 28.27
N ILE A 86 8.58 9.58 26.99
CA ILE A 86 9.91 9.57 26.38
C ILE A 86 10.80 10.41 27.29
N ASN A 87 11.89 9.84 27.82
CA ASN A 87 12.87 10.61 28.56
C ASN A 87 13.44 11.66 27.60
N ILE A 88 12.97 12.90 27.74
CA ILE A 88 13.26 14.01 26.82
C ILE A 88 14.78 14.20 26.71
N GLN A 89 15.50 13.98 27.82
CA GLN A 89 16.95 14.08 27.88
C GLN A 89 17.65 13.07 26.97
N ASP A 90 17.20 11.81 26.96
CA ASP A 90 17.80 10.74 26.16
C ASP A 90 17.48 10.94 24.67
N ALA A 91 16.25 11.39 24.36
CA ALA A 91 15.85 11.72 23.00
C ALA A 91 16.66 12.88 22.42
N GLU A 92 16.91 13.94 23.21
CA GLU A 92 17.76 15.07 22.80
C GLU A 92 19.21 14.66 22.57
N GLN A 93 19.75 13.76 23.40
CA GLN A 93 21.11 13.23 23.21
C GLN A 93 21.22 12.42 21.92
N GLN A 94 20.26 11.55 21.64
CA GLN A 94 20.24 10.76 20.40
C GLN A 94 20.09 11.66 19.17
N LEU A 95 19.21 12.67 19.23
CA LEU A 95 19.04 13.66 18.17
C LEU A 95 20.31 14.47 17.92
N SER A 96 21.00 14.89 18.98
CA SER A 96 22.27 15.63 18.88
C SER A 96 23.37 14.77 18.25
N LYS A 97 23.48 13.50 18.65
CA LYS A 97 24.44 12.55 18.09
C LYS A 97 24.17 12.29 16.61
N LEU A 98 22.92 11.98 16.25
CA LEU A 98 22.55 11.72 14.85
C LEU A 98 22.75 12.97 13.98
N ASN A 99 22.42 14.17 14.47
CA ASN A 99 22.69 15.41 13.73
C ASN A 99 24.18 15.67 13.50
N LYS A 100 25.05 15.29 14.43
CA LYS A 100 26.51 15.37 14.22
C LYS A 100 26.97 14.39 13.14
N GLU A 101 26.47 13.16 13.18
CA GLU A 101 26.76 12.14 12.15
C GLU A 101 26.25 12.57 10.78
N ILE A 102 25.03 13.12 10.68
CA ILE A 102 24.47 13.68 9.43
C ILE A 102 25.33 14.84 8.93
N LYS A 103 25.74 15.78 9.79
CA LYS A 103 26.61 16.90 9.38
C LYS A 103 27.98 16.45 8.90
N GLN A 104 28.56 15.43 9.55
CA GLN A 104 29.83 14.83 9.12
C GLN A 104 29.68 14.11 7.78
N ALA A 105 28.60 13.34 7.62
CA ALA A 105 28.26 12.66 6.38
C ALA A 105 27.98 13.65 5.22
N MET A 106 27.28 14.75 5.48
CA MET A 106 27.01 15.78 4.47
C MET A 106 28.26 16.56 4.05
N ASN A 107 29.26 16.67 4.93
CA ASN A 107 30.56 17.28 4.62
C ASN A 107 31.53 16.32 3.94
N ASP A 108 31.19 15.02 3.82
CA ASP A 108 31.98 14.05 3.05
C ASP A 108 31.46 14.00 1.60
N PRO A 109 32.21 14.52 0.61
CA PRO A 109 31.78 14.58 -0.77
C PRO A 109 31.66 13.20 -1.45
N THR A 110 31.97 12.10 -0.75
CA THR A 110 31.92 10.74 -1.31
C THR A 110 30.64 9.95 -1.02
N LEU A 111 29.74 10.46 -0.18
CA LEU A 111 28.50 9.77 0.19
C LEU A 111 27.40 9.89 -0.88
N VAL A 112 27.58 9.15 -1.98
CA VAL A 112 26.50 8.83 -2.91
C VAL A 112 25.54 7.85 -2.22
N ILE A 113 24.29 8.27 -2.02
CA ILE A 113 23.22 7.48 -1.40
C ILE A 113 23.07 6.13 -2.14
N LYS A 114 23.60 5.05 -1.57
CA LYS A 114 23.31 3.68 -2.00
C LYS A 114 21.97 3.27 -1.40
N ARG A 115 20.87 3.51 -2.13
CA ARG A 115 19.55 2.95 -1.79
C ARG A 115 19.67 1.43 -1.75
N LYS A 116 19.55 0.83 -0.56
CA LYS A 116 19.37 -0.62 -0.39
C LYS A 116 17.93 -0.96 -0.81
N ALA A 117 17.76 -1.33 -2.07
CA ALA A 117 16.50 -1.88 -2.57
C ALA A 117 16.38 -3.32 -2.06
N ASN A 118 15.69 -3.56 -0.94
CA ASN A 118 15.39 -4.92 -0.47
C ASN A 118 14.03 -5.00 0.21
N ALA A 119 13.01 -5.31 -0.58
CA ALA A 119 11.88 -6.16 -0.21
C ALA A 119 11.26 -6.67 -1.52
N GLN A 120 11.82 -7.73 -2.11
CA GLN A 120 11.18 -8.43 -3.22
C GLN A 120 10.30 -9.53 -2.65
N VAL A 121 8.98 -9.37 -2.80
CA VAL A 121 8.03 -10.47 -2.62
C VAL A 121 7.97 -11.21 -3.95
N ILE A 122 8.53 -12.42 -4.00
CA ILE A 122 8.48 -13.29 -5.18
C ILE A 122 7.11 -13.98 -5.17
N ILE A 123 6.20 -13.54 -6.04
CA ILE A 123 4.95 -14.24 -6.30
C ILE A 123 5.22 -15.19 -7.48
N GLN A 124 5.35 -16.49 -7.21
CA GLN A 124 5.40 -17.52 -8.26
C GLN A 124 3.98 -17.69 -8.82
N ILE A 125 3.80 -17.33 -10.09
CA ILE A 125 2.57 -17.57 -10.83
C ILE A 125 2.73 -18.90 -11.55
N GLU A 126 2.05 -19.94 -11.06
CA GLU A 126 1.96 -21.22 -11.75
C GLU A 126 0.89 -21.11 -12.84
N ASN A 127 1.32 -21.04 -14.10
CA ASN A 127 0.44 -20.87 -15.24
C ASN A 127 -0.22 -22.21 -15.61
N THR A 128 -1.43 -22.47 -15.11
CA THR A 128 -2.25 -23.59 -15.59
C THR A 128 -3.04 -23.16 -16.82
N ASN A 129 -2.36 -23.09 -17.97
CA ASN A 129 -3.02 -23.01 -19.27
C ASN A 129 -3.74 -24.34 -19.55
N GLN A 130 -5.00 -24.45 -19.17
CA GLN A 130 -5.95 -25.39 -19.77
C GLN A 130 -6.69 -24.66 -20.91
N PHE A 131 -5.97 -24.36 -22.00
CA PHE A 131 -6.61 -24.05 -23.28
C PHE A 131 -7.18 -25.37 -23.83
N SER A 132 -8.45 -25.64 -23.55
CA SER A 132 -9.24 -26.57 -24.35
C SER A 132 -9.95 -25.77 -25.43
N VAL A 133 -9.40 -25.78 -26.63
CA VAL A 133 -10.10 -25.38 -27.85
C VAL A 133 -11.15 -26.45 -28.14
N ASN A 134 -12.41 -26.07 -28.20
CA ASN A 134 -13.46 -26.70 -29.00
C ASN A 134 -14.49 -25.65 -29.38
#